data_AF-A0A1R0GZF4-F1
#
_entry.id   AF-A0A1R0GZF4-F1
#
_cell.length_a   1.000
_cell.length_b   1.000
_cell.length_c   1.000
_cell.angle_alpha   90.00
_cell.angle_beta   90.00
_cell.angle_gamma   90.00
#
_symmetry.space_group_name_H-M   'P 1'
#
loop_
_entity.id
_entity.type
_entity.pdbx_description
1 polymer ?
#
loop_
_entity_poly.entity_id
_entity_poly.type
_entity_poly.pdbx_seq_one_letter_code
_entity_poly.pdbx_strand_id
1 'polypeptide(L)'
;MTGSIELVLPLEFSQKFGLSSDKIGYTFIAFSVPSVIGSLLTGKLMNSEFLKRRVNEHKKRYIIILVGNVIAGIIVILTGIQKSLVAFIVFMAMNGLATGCGNVPVMAALGAHIDLMSKREGLELENQNVSKSDLSKYSPNFEIEPQMPISQVDMNKNYELPAILSMENSEIQREEPDIKSDKIKSPKKDISTSSGGNGQVYSLYNVAYSLAAIIVPIVSSSIYKTSGLLSVCLFLGFLLILGTSGSMIYIIFRGFKP
;
A
#
# COMPACT_ATOMS: atom_id res chain seq x y z
N MET A 1 -11.53 1.89 2.24
CA MET A 1 -12.87 2.52 2.17
C MET A 1 -13.86 1.65 1.42
N THR A 2 -13.52 1.10 0.26
CA THR A 2 -14.39 0.18 -0.50
C THR A 2 -14.75 -1.10 0.26
N GLY A 3 -13.86 -1.62 1.12
CA GLY A 3 -14.14 -2.78 1.98
C GLY A 3 -15.30 -2.60 2.97
N SER A 4 -15.83 -1.39 3.17
CA SER A 4 -17.03 -1.18 4.00
C SER A 4 -18.33 -1.42 3.24
N ILE A 5 -18.33 -1.18 1.92
CA ILE A 5 -19.44 -1.54 1.03
C ILE A 5 -19.57 -3.07 0.98
N GLU A 6 -18.43 -3.75 0.95
CA GLU A 6 -18.34 -5.21 1.03
C GLU A 6 -19.01 -5.79 2.29
N LEU A 7 -19.06 -5.06 3.40
CA LEU A 7 -19.69 -5.55 4.62
C LEU A 7 -21.19 -5.24 4.70
N VAL A 8 -21.63 -4.13 4.09
CA VAL A 8 -23.03 -3.69 4.13
C VAL A 8 -23.87 -4.34 3.03
N LEU A 9 -23.30 -4.59 1.84
CA LEU A 9 -24.02 -5.19 0.71
C LEU A 9 -24.57 -6.59 0.97
N PRO A 10 -23.86 -7.53 1.63
CA PRO A 10 -24.42 -8.83 2.00
C PRO A 10 -25.70 -8.71 2.82
N LEU A 11 -25.76 -7.75 3.75
CA LEU A 11 -26.93 -7.52 4.58
C LEU A 11 -28.11 -7.06 3.72
N GLU A 12 -27.88 -6.11 2.81
CA GLU A 12 -28.91 -5.64 1.87
C GLU A 12 -29.37 -6.76 0.93
N PHE A 13 -28.44 -7.56 0.39
CA PHE A 13 -28.74 -8.67 -0.51
C PHE A 13 -29.55 -9.79 0.16
N SER A 14 -29.24 -10.10 1.40
CA SER A 14 -30.03 -11.04 2.21
C SER A 14 -31.41 -10.47 2.52
N GLN A 15 -31.49 -9.24 3.05
CA GLN A 15 -32.73 -8.64 3.55
C GLN A 15 -33.71 -8.25 2.45
N LYS A 16 -33.24 -7.63 1.36
CA LYS A 16 -34.12 -7.12 0.29
C LYS A 16 -34.35 -8.10 -0.85
N PHE A 17 -33.36 -8.91 -1.18
CA PHE A 17 -33.41 -9.81 -2.33
C PHE A 17 -33.53 -11.28 -1.95
N GLY A 18 -33.48 -11.62 -0.65
CA GLY A 18 -33.62 -13.01 -0.16
C GLY A 18 -32.53 -13.94 -0.69
N LEU A 19 -31.34 -13.41 -0.99
CA LEU A 19 -30.25 -14.19 -1.56
C LEU A 19 -29.62 -15.11 -0.50
N SER A 20 -29.32 -16.34 -0.90
CA SER A 20 -28.54 -17.27 -0.07
C SER A 20 -27.07 -16.82 0.02
N SER A 21 -26.38 -17.27 1.08
CA SER A 21 -24.97 -16.94 1.33
C SER A 21 -24.07 -17.21 0.11
N ASP A 22 -24.28 -18.35 -0.56
CA ASP A 22 -23.49 -18.74 -1.74
C ASP A 22 -23.63 -17.73 -2.88
N LYS A 23 -24.86 -17.24 -3.12
CA LYS A 23 -25.13 -16.25 -4.17
C LYS A 23 -24.55 -14.89 -3.82
N ILE A 24 -24.58 -14.51 -2.55
CA ILE A 24 -23.92 -13.29 -2.07
C ILE A 24 -22.40 -13.39 -2.31
N GLY A 25 -21.80 -14.54 -2.06
CA GLY A 25 -20.40 -14.83 -2.38
C GLY A 25 -20.02 -14.48 -3.83
N TYR A 26 -20.85 -14.89 -4.80
CA TYR A 26 -20.61 -14.57 -6.21
C TYR A 26 -20.66 -13.07 -6.52
N THR A 27 -21.45 -12.28 -5.78
CA THR A 27 -21.48 -10.82 -5.99
C THR A 27 -20.17 -10.15 -5.61
N PHE A 28 -19.41 -10.70 -4.66
CA PHE A 28 -18.07 -10.19 -4.33
C PHE A 28 -17.06 -10.40 -5.45
N ILE A 29 -17.18 -11.52 -6.17
CA ILE A 29 -16.33 -11.79 -7.33
C ILE A 29 -16.50 -10.69 -8.39
N ALA A 30 -17.73 -10.18 -8.54
CA ALA A 30 -18.03 -9.07 -9.44
C ALA A 30 -17.31 -7.78 -9.05
N PHE A 31 -16.91 -7.58 -7.79
CA PHE A 31 -16.08 -6.46 -7.38
C PHE A 31 -14.58 -6.77 -7.50
N SER A 32 -14.14 -7.90 -6.95
CA SER A 32 -12.71 -8.24 -6.82
C SER A 32 -12.02 -8.47 -8.15
N VAL A 33 -12.65 -9.21 -9.09
CA VAL A 33 -12.03 -9.52 -10.39
C VAL A 33 -11.81 -8.27 -11.23
N PRO A 34 -12.82 -7.39 -11.43
CA PRO A 34 -12.61 -6.12 -12.12
C PRO A 34 -11.58 -5.22 -11.44
N SER A 35 -11.47 -5.25 -10.10
CA SER A 35 -10.43 -4.50 -9.38
C SER A 35 -9.02 -4.95 -9.75
N VAL A 36 -8.77 -6.25 -9.83
CA VAL A 36 -7.48 -6.78 -10.32
C VAL A 36 -7.25 -6.37 -11.78
N ILE A 37 -8.27 -6.47 -12.63
CA ILE A 37 -8.16 -6.06 -14.04
C ILE A 37 -7.82 -4.57 -14.15
N GLY A 38 -8.52 -3.69 -13.42
CA GLY A 38 -8.28 -2.25 -13.41
C GLY A 38 -6.88 -1.89 -12.91
N SER A 39 -6.40 -2.65 -11.92
CA SER A 39 -5.04 -2.56 -11.40
C SER A 39 -4.00 -2.86 -12.49
N LEU A 40 -4.16 -3.98 -13.21
CA LEU A 40 -3.26 -4.38 -14.29
C LEU A 40 -3.28 -3.39 -15.47
N LEU A 41 -4.48 -2.97 -15.88
CA LEU A 41 -4.67 -1.97 -16.94
C LEU A 41 -3.95 -0.68 -16.58
N THR A 42 -4.08 -0.23 -15.34
CA THR A 42 -3.42 0.99 -14.87
C THR A 42 -1.92 0.84 -14.79
N GLY A 43 -1.40 -0.31 -14.35
CA GLY A 43 0.03 -0.60 -14.40
C GLY A 43 0.59 -0.47 -15.82
N LYS A 44 -0.12 -1.01 -16.82
CA LYS A 44 0.26 -0.86 -18.24
C LYS A 44 0.12 0.59 -18.72
N LEU A 45 -0.96 1.27 -18.34
CA LEU A 45 -1.23 2.67 -18.69
C LEU A 45 -0.15 3.61 -18.13
N MET A 46 0.34 3.31 -16.92
CA MET A 46 1.45 4.01 -16.29
C MET A 46 2.79 3.82 -17.01
N ASN A 47 2.95 2.82 -17.87
CA ASN A 47 4.15 2.66 -18.68
C ASN A 47 3.98 3.21 -20.12
N SER A 48 2.78 3.66 -20.49
CA SER A 48 2.49 4.11 -21.84
C SER A 48 3.19 5.43 -22.22
N GLU A 49 3.70 5.49 -23.45
CA GLU A 49 4.31 6.68 -24.06
C GLU A 49 3.30 7.83 -24.22
N PHE A 50 2.01 7.51 -24.42
CA PHE A 50 0.95 8.51 -24.57
C PHE A 50 0.87 9.45 -23.35
N LEU A 51 0.87 8.89 -22.13
CA LEU A 51 0.82 9.70 -20.92
C LEU A 51 2.15 10.39 -20.62
N LYS A 52 3.31 9.80 -20.97
CA LYS A 52 4.61 10.45 -20.80
C LYS A 52 4.72 11.74 -21.60
N ARG A 53 4.13 11.79 -22.80
CA ARG A 53 4.15 12.99 -23.67
C ARG A 53 3.30 14.14 -23.15
N ARG A 54 2.25 13.89 -22.36
CA ARG A 54 1.34 14.94 -21.88
C ARG A 54 1.56 15.35 -20.42
N VAL A 55 2.13 14.48 -19.59
CA VAL A 55 2.21 14.70 -18.14
C VAL A 55 3.58 14.29 -17.63
N ASN A 56 4.19 15.15 -16.80
CA ASN A 56 5.45 14.85 -16.12
C ASN A 56 5.34 13.53 -15.33
N GLU A 57 6.40 12.74 -15.33
CA GLU A 57 6.42 11.34 -14.88
C GLU A 57 5.96 11.19 -13.42
N HIS A 58 6.30 12.15 -12.56
CA HIS A 58 5.84 12.21 -11.18
C HIS A 58 4.37 12.61 -11.06
N LYS A 59 3.89 13.59 -11.85
CA LYS A 59 2.51 14.09 -11.79
C LYS A 59 1.49 13.06 -12.28
N LYS A 60 1.89 12.19 -13.22
CA LYS A 60 1.02 11.17 -13.80
C LYS A 60 0.38 10.28 -12.74
N ARG A 61 1.14 9.83 -11.75
CA ARG A 61 0.66 8.90 -10.72
C ARG A 61 -0.47 9.55 -9.92
N TYR A 62 -0.26 10.78 -9.45
CA TYR A 62 -1.24 11.53 -8.67
C TYR A 62 -2.53 11.84 -9.46
N ILE A 63 -2.42 12.15 -10.76
CA ILE A 63 -3.60 12.36 -11.60
C ILE A 63 -4.42 11.08 -11.74
N ILE A 64 -3.77 9.94 -11.98
CA ILE A 64 -4.47 8.66 -12.10
C ILE A 64 -5.14 8.27 -10.77
N ILE A 65 -4.45 8.47 -9.63
CA ILE A 65 -5.02 8.24 -8.29
C ILE A 65 -6.27 9.10 -8.08
N LEU A 66 -6.18 10.39 -8.44
CA LEU A 66 -7.29 11.33 -8.30
C LEU A 66 -8.48 10.90 -9.16
N VAL A 67 -8.26 10.69 -10.46
CA VAL A 67 -9.33 10.34 -11.40
C VAL A 67 -9.97 9.00 -11.04
N GLY A 68 -9.16 7.97 -10.78
CA GLY A 68 -9.66 6.64 -10.44
C GLY A 68 -10.54 6.64 -9.19
N ASN A 69 -10.08 7.31 -8.12
CA ASN A 69 -10.83 7.37 -6.86
C ASN A 69 -12.04 8.30 -6.90
N VAL A 70 -11.99 9.41 -7.66
CA VAL A 70 -13.16 10.27 -7.86
C VAL A 70 -14.24 9.52 -8.62
N ILE A 71 -13.88 8.82 -9.70
CA ILE A 71 -14.82 7.98 -10.46
C ILE A 71 -15.39 6.88 -9.56
N ALA A 72 -14.54 6.17 -8.80
CA ALA A 72 -14.99 5.17 -7.83
C ALA A 72 -15.99 5.78 -6.83
N GLY A 73 -15.71 6.95 -6.27
CA GLY A 73 -16.60 7.63 -5.33
C GLY A 73 -17.96 7.98 -5.93
N ILE A 74 -17.99 8.47 -7.18
CA ILE A 74 -19.25 8.73 -7.90
C ILE A 74 -20.03 7.43 -8.11
N ILE A 75 -19.35 6.37 -8.55
CA ILE A 75 -19.98 5.05 -8.75
C ILE A 75 -20.55 4.49 -7.44
N VAL A 76 -19.84 4.66 -6.32
CA VAL A 76 -20.33 4.27 -4.99
C VAL A 76 -21.63 4.99 -4.64
N ILE A 77 -21.72 6.29 -4.89
CA ILE A 77 -22.97 7.06 -4.67
C ILE A 77 -24.09 6.52 -5.54
N LEU A 78 -23.82 6.28 -6.83
CA LEU A 78 -24.80 5.73 -7.77
C LEU A 78 -25.26 4.33 -7.37
N THR A 79 -24.39 3.53 -6.75
CA THR A 79 -24.72 2.19 -6.24
C THR A 79 -25.81 2.27 -5.18
N GLY A 80 -25.77 3.27 -4.30
CA GLY A 80 -26.79 3.47 -3.25
C GLY A 80 -28.19 3.82 -3.76
N ILE A 81 -28.31 4.27 -5.01
CA ILE A 81 -29.59 4.64 -5.65
C ILE A 81 -30.26 3.41 -6.29
N GLN A 82 -29.52 2.32 -6.50
CA GLN A 82 -30.00 1.18 -7.27
C GLN A 82 -31.07 0.38 -6.52
N LYS A 83 -32.08 -0.08 -7.28
CA LYS A 83 -33.17 -0.94 -6.79
C LYS A 83 -33.11 -2.36 -7.36
N SER A 84 -32.34 -2.56 -8.44
CA SER A 84 -32.22 -3.84 -9.13
C SER A 84 -30.92 -4.54 -8.76
N LEU A 85 -31.00 -5.84 -8.47
CA LEU A 85 -29.84 -6.69 -8.21
C LEU A 85 -28.83 -6.68 -9.37
N VAL A 86 -29.33 -6.72 -10.62
CA VAL A 86 -28.47 -6.69 -11.81
C VAL A 86 -27.70 -5.39 -11.89
N ALA A 87 -28.36 -4.26 -11.60
CA ALA A 87 -27.69 -2.96 -11.56
C ALA A 87 -26.63 -2.93 -10.46
N PHE A 88 -26.92 -3.43 -9.25
CA PHE A 88 -25.93 -3.53 -8.18
C PHE A 88 -24.66 -4.27 -8.61
N ILE A 89 -24.80 -5.40 -9.30
CA ILE A 89 -23.65 -6.19 -9.78
C ILE A 89 -22.83 -5.39 -10.81
N VAL A 90 -23.49 -4.71 -11.74
CA VAL A 90 -22.81 -3.88 -12.76
C VAL A 90 -22.07 -2.71 -12.11
N PHE A 91 -22.71 -1.98 -11.20
CA PHE A 91 -22.06 -0.86 -10.50
C PHE A 91 -20.93 -1.34 -9.58
N MET A 92 -21.07 -2.50 -8.94
CA MET A 92 -19.99 -3.15 -8.19
C MET A 92 -18.78 -3.47 -9.08
N ALA A 93 -19.00 -4.01 -10.28
CA ALA A 93 -17.92 -4.28 -11.23
C ALA A 93 -17.23 -3.00 -11.70
N MET A 94 -17.99 -1.96 -12.01
CA MET A 94 -17.44 -0.66 -12.37
C MET A 94 -16.67 -0.02 -11.20
N ASN A 95 -17.17 -0.16 -9.97
CA ASN A 95 -16.52 0.34 -8.77
C ASN A 95 -15.21 -0.40 -8.51
N GLY A 96 -15.22 -1.72 -8.64
CA GLY A 96 -14.04 -2.57 -8.55
C GLY A 96 -12.97 -2.10 -9.53
N LEU A 97 -13.33 -2.00 -10.81
CA LEU A 97 -12.43 -1.51 -11.87
C LEU A 97 -11.82 -0.14 -11.53
N ALA A 98 -12.65 0.84 -11.16
CA ALA A 98 -12.20 2.20 -10.84
C ALA A 98 -11.29 2.23 -9.60
N THR A 99 -11.62 1.48 -8.56
CA THR A 99 -10.83 1.34 -7.34
C THR A 99 -9.47 0.70 -7.63
N GLY A 100 -9.45 -0.36 -8.44
CA GLY A 100 -8.22 -0.99 -8.91
C GLY A 100 -7.30 -0.01 -9.62
N CYS A 101 -7.87 0.82 -10.50
CA CYS A 101 -7.12 1.88 -11.18
C CYS A 101 -6.56 2.93 -10.19
N GLY A 102 -7.31 3.28 -9.15
CA GLY A 102 -6.88 4.24 -8.13
C GLY A 102 -5.77 3.71 -7.22
N ASN A 103 -5.76 2.42 -6.89
CA ASN A 103 -4.89 1.85 -5.86
C ASN A 103 -3.46 1.54 -6.33
N VAL A 104 -3.29 1.05 -7.56
CA VAL A 104 -1.94 0.68 -8.07
C VAL A 104 -0.95 1.84 -8.06
N PRO A 105 -1.29 3.05 -8.56
CA PRO A 105 -0.35 4.14 -8.53
C PRO A 105 -0.03 4.64 -7.12
N VAL A 106 -0.90 4.41 -6.12
CA VAL A 106 -0.61 4.74 -4.70
C VAL A 106 0.58 3.92 -4.22
N MET A 107 0.56 2.60 -4.45
CA MET A 107 1.65 1.71 -4.08
C MET A 107 2.93 2.05 -4.83
N ALA A 108 2.82 2.37 -6.13
CA ALA A 108 3.95 2.80 -6.93
C ALA A 108 4.54 4.12 -6.41
N ALA A 109 3.70 5.09 -6.04
CA ALA A 109 4.13 6.38 -5.49
C ALA A 109 4.84 6.20 -4.14
N LEU A 110 4.31 5.32 -3.27
CA LEU A 110 4.92 4.99 -1.99
C LEU A 110 6.30 4.34 -2.17
N GLY A 111 6.40 3.36 -3.07
CA GLY A 111 7.69 2.72 -3.40
C GLY A 111 8.73 3.70 -3.96
N ALA A 112 8.31 4.65 -4.82
CA ALA A 112 9.22 5.67 -5.34
C ALA A 112 9.71 6.65 -4.26
N HIS A 113 8.84 7.02 -3.32
CA HIS A 113 9.24 7.86 -2.18
C HIS A 113 10.28 7.15 -1.31
N ILE A 114 10.13 5.83 -1.11
CA ILE A 114 11.03 5.03 -0.31
C ILE A 114 12.42 4.91 -0.97
N ASP A 115 12.47 4.68 -2.28
CA ASP A 115 13.72 4.70 -3.05
C ASP A 115 14.45 6.06 -2.92
N LEU A 116 13.71 7.17 -2.97
CA LEU A 116 14.29 8.51 -2.80
C LEU A 116 14.85 8.74 -1.40
N MET A 117 14.16 8.27 -0.35
CA MET A 117 14.64 8.41 1.03
C MET A 117 15.87 7.56 1.28
N SER A 118 15.88 6.31 0.80
CA SER A 118 17.03 5.42 0.91
C SER A 118 18.28 5.99 0.24
N LYS A 119 18.14 6.63 -0.93
CA LYS A 119 19.25 7.33 -1.60
C LYS A 119 19.78 8.51 -0.79
N ARG A 120 18.91 9.27 -0.11
CA ARG A 120 19.32 10.39 0.74
C ARG A 120 20.09 9.91 1.97
N GLU A 121 19.60 8.88 2.65
CA GLU A 121 20.31 8.28 3.80
C GLU A 121 21.70 7.76 3.40
N GLY A 122 21.82 7.13 2.23
CA GLY A 122 23.12 6.68 1.71
C GLY A 122 24.11 7.83 1.48
N LEU A 123 23.65 8.93 0.88
CA LEU A 123 24.48 10.13 0.65
C LEU A 123 24.88 10.82 1.96
N GLU A 124 24.00 10.87 2.97
CA GLU A 124 24.34 11.42 4.28
C GLU A 124 25.40 10.58 5.01
N LEU A 125 25.30 9.26 4.92
CA LEU A 125 26.30 8.34 5.47
C LEU A 125 27.64 8.44 4.73
N GLU A 126 27.62 8.58 3.40
CA GLU A 126 28.84 8.80 2.60
C GLU A 126 29.52 10.13 2.99
N ASN A 127 28.76 11.22 3.06
CA ASN A 127 29.27 12.53 3.48
C ASN A 127 29.84 12.53 4.91
N GLN A 128 29.20 11.82 5.85
CA GLN A 128 29.74 11.65 7.21
C GLN A 128 31.03 10.82 7.25
N ASN A 129 31.13 9.78 6.43
CA ASN A 129 32.33 8.94 6.38
C ASN A 129 33.51 9.68 5.73
N VAL A 130 33.27 10.47 4.68
CA VAL A 130 34.29 11.36 4.08
C VAL A 130 34.77 12.37 5.12
N SER A 131 33.84 13.05 5.81
CA SER A 131 34.16 14.01 6.87
C SER A 131 35.00 13.40 8.00
N LYS A 132 34.69 12.16 8.44
CA LYS A 132 35.51 11.44 9.44
C LYS A 132 36.87 10.99 8.91
N SER A 133 36.98 10.61 7.63
CA SER A 133 38.24 10.22 7.01
C SER A 133 39.19 11.39 6.75
N ASP A 134 38.65 12.60 6.60
CA ASP A 134 39.45 13.82 6.50
C ASP A 134 39.91 14.31 7.89
N LEU A 135 39.09 14.12 8.93
CA LEU A 135 39.49 14.38 10.32
C LEU A 135 40.56 13.41 10.85
N SER A 136 40.64 12.17 10.35
CA SER A 136 41.67 11.22 10.77
C SER A 136 43.07 11.54 10.21
N LYS A 137 43.18 12.40 9.19
CA LYS A 137 44.48 12.94 8.71
C LYS A 137 45.05 14.05 9.60
N TYR A 138 44.26 14.58 10.55
CA TYR A 138 44.63 15.69 11.43
C TYR A 138 44.51 15.35 12.93
N SER A 139 44.60 14.07 13.30
CA SER A 139 44.79 13.71 14.72
C SER A 139 46.28 13.70 15.07
N PRO A 140 46.78 14.64 15.90
CA PRO A 140 48.07 14.44 16.55
C PRO A 140 47.95 13.23 17.49
N ASN A 141 48.96 12.36 17.48
CA ASN A 141 49.08 11.24 18.40
C ASN A 141 48.95 11.75 19.85
N PHE A 142 47.78 11.54 20.45
CA PHE A 142 47.63 11.61 21.90
C PHE A 142 47.55 10.17 22.40
N GLU A 143 48.60 9.75 23.10
CA GLU A 143 48.58 8.58 23.97
C GLU A 143 47.46 8.78 25.00
N ILE A 144 46.43 7.95 24.92
CA ILE A 144 45.40 7.86 25.95
C ILE A 144 45.71 6.61 26.78
N GLU A 145 45.96 6.83 28.07
CA GLU A 145 46.06 5.81 29.10
C GLU A 145 44.85 4.85 29.10
N PRO A 146 45.05 3.56 29.41
CA PRO A 146 43.98 2.57 29.35
C PRO A 146 42.95 2.79 30.47
N GLN A 147 41.70 3.06 30.09
CA GLN A 147 40.57 2.96 31.01
C GLN A 147 39.94 1.57 30.99
N MET A 148 39.54 1.16 32.21
CA MET A 148 39.04 -0.15 32.62
C MET A 148 37.76 -0.63 31.90
N PRO A 149 37.49 -1.96 31.91
CA PRO A 149 36.42 -2.57 31.15
C PRO A 149 35.03 -2.23 31.73
N ILE A 150 34.13 -1.77 30.85
CA ILE A 150 32.71 -1.65 31.14
C ILE A 150 32.04 -2.99 30.77
N SER A 151 31.40 -3.60 31.76
CA SER A 151 30.63 -4.83 31.64
C SER A 151 29.57 -4.76 30.54
N GLN A 152 29.58 -5.77 29.66
CA GLN A 152 28.53 -6.01 28.68
C GLN A 152 27.25 -6.47 29.39
N VAL A 153 26.16 -5.76 29.16
CA VAL A 153 24.81 -6.21 29.52
C VAL A 153 24.27 -6.99 28.33
N ASP A 154 24.23 -8.31 28.49
CA ASP A 154 23.57 -9.24 27.58
C ASP A 154 22.05 -9.01 27.61
N MET A 155 21.48 -8.52 26.52
CA MET A 155 20.04 -8.57 26.29
C MET A 155 19.72 -9.73 25.35
N ASN A 156 19.75 -10.94 25.91
CA ASN A 156 19.12 -12.12 25.33
C ASN A 156 17.61 -12.06 25.63
N LYS A 157 16.80 -11.64 24.66
CA LYS A 157 15.34 -11.85 24.69
C LYS A 157 14.92 -12.69 23.50
N ASN A 158 14.70 -13.97 23.79
CA ASN A 158 13.87 -14.87 23.00
C ASN A 158 12.48 -14.25 22.84
N TYR A 159 12.08 -13.98 21.60
CA TYR A 159 10.69 -13.83 21.23
C TYR A 159 10.25 -15.13 20.56
N GLU A 160 9.54 -15.97 21.31
CA GLU A 160 8.77 -17.07 20.75
C GLU A 160 7.60 -16.48 19.95
N LEU A 161 7.56 -16.80 18.65
CA LEU A 161 6.47 -16.49 17.74
C LEU A 161 5.34 -17.52 17.96
N PRO A 162 4.07 -17.12 18.15
CA PRO A 162 2.99 -18.09 18.22
C PRO A 162 2.72 -18.69 16.82
N ALA A 163 2.74 -20.02 16.76
CA ALA A 163 2.34 -20.82 15.62
C ALA A 163 0.87 -20.58 15.27
N ILE A 164 0.60 -20.16 14.04
CA ILE A 164 -0.74 -20.24 13.43
C ILE A 164 -0.59 -20.95 12.07
N LEU A 165 -1.03 -22.21 12.08
CA LEU A 165 -1.64 -23.00 11.00
C LEU A 165 -1.01 -22.96 9.59
N SER A 166 -0.14 -23.96 9.39
CA SER A 166 -0.17 -24.94 8.29
C SER A 166 -1.08 -24.67 7.08
N MET A 167 -0.47 -24.46 5.92
CA MET A 167 -0.96 -24.99 4.65
C MET A 167 0.15 -25.77 3.96
N GLU A 168 -0.15 -27.04 3.79
CA GLU A 168 0.59 -28.11 3.13
C GLU A 168 0.79 -27.77 1.64
N ASN A 169 2.04 -27.56 1.22
CA ASN A 169 2.40 -27.42 -0.19
C ASN A 169 2.89 -28.77 -0.70
N SER A 170 2.14 -29.29 -1.67
CA SER A 170 2.50 -30.43 -2.51
C SER A 170 3.80 -30.15 -3.27
N GLU A 171 4.68 -31.15 -3.25
CA GLU A 171 5.98 -31.17 -3.92
C GLU A 171 5.83 -30.99 -5.44
N ILE A 172 6.48 -29.96 -5.98
CA ILE A 172 6.84 -29.90 -7.40
C ILE A 172 8.36 -30.07 -7.44
N GLN A 173 8.80 -31.25 -7.86
CA GLN A 173 10.21 -31.54 -8.15
C GLN A 173 10.66 -30.67 -9.32
N ARG A 174 11.65 -29.80 -9.09
CA ARG A 174 12.45 -29.16 -10.14
C ARG A 174 13.86 -29.72 -10.08
N GLU A 175 14.29 -30.32 -11.19
CA GLU A 175 15.68 -30.72 -11.42
C GLU A 175 16.57 -29.47 -11.47
N GLU A 176 17.67 -29.51 -10.72
CA GLU A 176 18.70 -28.48 -10.63
C GLU A 176 19.88 -28.86 -11.55
N PRO A 177 20.36 -27.98 -12.44
CA PRO A 177 21.53 -28.27 -13.24
C PRO A 177 22.83 -27.98 -12.47
N ASP A 178 23.69 -29.00 -12.42
CA ASP A 178 25.04 -28.99 -11.87
C ASP A 178 25.94 -27.91 -12.51
N ILE A 179 26.32 -26.89 -11.73
CA ILE A 179 27.39 -25.95 -12.10
C ILE A 179 28.46 -26.01 -11.00
N LYS A 180 29.63 -26.55 -11.38
CA LYS A 180 30.84 -26.65 -10.55
C LYS A 180 31.28 -25.26 -10.06
N SER A 181 31.33 -25.10 -8.74
CA SER A 181 31.75 -23.89 -8.04
C SER A 181 33.27 -23.85 -7.85
N ASP A 182 33.96 -22.97 -8.58
CA ASP A 182 35.31 -22.54 -8.23
C ASP A 182 35.25 -21.52 -7.07
N LYS A 183 35.99 -21.83 -5.99
CA LYS A 183 36.06 -21.03 -4.76
C LYS A 183 36.84 -19.74 -4.98
N ILE A 184 36.14 -18.63 -5.23
CA ILE A 184 36.66 -17.29 -4.98
C ILE A 184 36.10 -16.80 -3.64
N LYS A 185 36.93 -16.85 -2.59
CA LYS A 185 36.65 -16.21 -1.30
C LYS A 185 36.73 -14.69 -1.48
N SER A 186 35.61 -14.04 -1.77
CA SER A 186 35.46 -12.60 -1.57
C SER A 186 35.19 -12.31 -0.07
N PRO A 187 35.82 -11.27 0.52
CA PRO A 187 35.58 -10.91 1.91
C PRO A 187 34.12 -10.49 2.09
N LYS A 188 33.42 -11.22 2.97
CA LYS A 188 32.06 -10.92 3.41
C LYS A 188 32.11 -9.64 4.25
N LYS A 189 32.00 -8.49 3.58
CA LYS A 189 31.72 -7.22 4.26
C LYS A 189 30.23 -7.26 4.58
N ASP A 190 29.91 -7.63 5.81
CA ASP A 190 28.56 -7.48 6.36
C ASP A 190 28.25 -5.97 6.41
N ILE A 191 27.82 -5.43 5.28
CA ILE A 191 27.17 -4.14 5.22
C ILE A 191 25.79 -4.39 5.82
N SER A 192 25.67 -4.17 7.13
CA SER A 192 24.40 -3.88 7.76
C SER A 192 23.85 -2.59 7.15
N THR A 193 23.23 -2.72 5.97
CA THR A 193 22.42 -1.67 5.38
C THR A 193 21.34 -1.35 6.41
N SER A 194 21.42 -0.17 7.02
CA SER A 194 20.42 0.37 7.91
C SER A 194 19.12 0.58 7.13
N SER A 195 18.36 -0.51 6.94
CA SER A 195 17.05 -0.56 6.29
C SER A 195 15.94 -0.02 7.23
N GLY A 196 16.25 1.00 8.04
CA GLY A 196 15.39 1.48 9.13
C GLY A 196 14.22 2.34 8.66
N GLY A 197 14.46 3.29 7.75
CA GLY A 197 13.44 4.25 7.30
C GLY A 197 12.39 3.64 6.36
N ASN A 198 12.80 2.72 5.49
CA ASN A 198 11.93 2.13 4.47
C ASN A 198 10.78 1.30 5.07
N GLY A 199 11.05 0.56 6.15
CA GLY A 199 10.04 -0.22 6.85
C GLY A 199 9.00 0.65 7.57
N GLN A 200 9.38 1.84 8.04
CA GLN A 200 8.50 2.72 8.81
C GLN A 200 7.36 3.30 7.96
N VAL A 201 7.62 3.69 6.71
CA VAL A 201 6.59 4.27 5.83
C VAL A 201 5.55 3.21 5.43
N TYR A 202 5.99 1.99 5.07
CA TYR A 202 5.07 0.87 4.82
C TYR A 202 4.30 0.48 6.07
N SER A 203 4.95 0.46 7.23
CA SER A 203 4.30 0.18 8.50
C SER A 203 3.21 1.21 8.80
N LEU A 204 3.50 2.51 8.66
CA LEU A 204 2.52 3.58 8.90
C LEU A 204 1.33 3.49 7.93
N TYR A 205 1.60 3.21 6.65
CA TYR A 205 0.54 2.97 5.66
C TYR A 205 -0.35 1.79 6.08
N ASN A 206 0.24 0.65 6.44
CA ASN A 206 -0.49 -0.55 6.86
C ASN A 206 -1.29 -0.32 8.14
N VAL A 207 -0.75 0.42 9.11
CA VAL A 207 -1.45 0.84 10.33
C VAL A 207 -2.66 1.71 9.98
N ALA A 208 -2.48 2.74 9.15
CA ALA A 208 -3.58 3.62 8.73
C ALA A 208 -4.66 2.86 7.95
N TYR A 209 -4.25 1.96 7.06
CA TYR A 209 -5.16 1.10 6.31
C TYR A 209 -5.96 0.18 7.25
N SER A 210 -5.28 -0.46 8.22
CA SER A 210 -5.92 -1.37 9.18
C SER A 210 -6.89 -0.62 10.09
N LEU A 211 -6.51 0.57 10.57
CA LEU A 211 -7.38 1.43 11.37
C LEU A 211 -8.63 1.82 10.58
N ALA A 212 -8.48 2.22 9.31
CA ALA A 212 -9.60 2.52 8.44
C ALA A 212 -10.49 1.28 8.19
N ALA A 213 -9.90 0.10 8.04
CA ALA A 213 -10.62 -1.16 7.87
C ALA A 213 -11.46 -1.53 9.11
N ILE A 214 -11.13 -1.03 10.30
CA ILE A 214 -11.91 -1.23 11.52
C ILE A 214 -12.97 -0.13 11.69
N ILE A 215 -12.56 1.14 11.61
CA ILE A 215 -13.44 2.29 11.91
C ILE A 215 -14.55 2.42 10.87
N VAL A 216 -14.22 2.34 9.57
CA VAL A 216 -15.17 2.67 8.51
C VAL A 216 -16.36 1.70 8.51
N PRO A 217 -16.20 0.36 8.68
CA PRO A 217 -17.34 -0.54 8.82
C PRO A 217 -18.22 -0.27 10.04
N ILE A 218 -17.64 0.07 11.19
CA ILE A 218 -18.40 0.37 12.42
C ILE A 218 -19.30 1.58 12.18
N VAL A 219 -18.74 2.67 11.64
CA VAL A 219 -19.48 3.89 11.32
C VAL A 219 -20.52 3.61 10.23
N SER A 220 -20.15 2.89 9.18
CA SER A 220 -21.06 2.54 8.07
C SER A 220 -22.24 1.68 8.54
N SER A 221 -22.01 0.72 9.43
CA SER A 221 -23.05 -0.13 10.02
C SER A 221 -24.04 0.70 10.87
N SER A 222 -23.52 1.67 11.64
CA SER A 222 -24.36 2.59 12.40
C SER A 222 -25.26 3.44 11.49
N ILE A 223 -24.70 4.01 10.42
CA ILE A 223 -25.44 4.79 9.41
C ILE A 223 -26.46 3.92 8.66
N TYR A 224 -26.09 2.68 8.33
CA TYR A 224 -26.98 1.76 7.63
C TYR A 224 -28.26 1.49 8.44
N LYS A 225 -28.12 1.24 9.74
CA LYS A 225 -29.26 0.97 10.63
C LYS A 225 -30.22 2.16 10.75
N THR A 226 -29.70 3.39 10.68
CA THR A 226 -30.51 4.60 10.89
C THR A 226 -31.10 5.17 9.60
N SER A 227 -30.38 5.07 8.47
CA SER A 227 -30.73 5.78 7.24
C SER A 227 -30.68 4.91 5.97
N GLY A 228 -30.31 3.63 6.09
CA GLY A 228 -30.27 2.69 4.97
C GLY A 228 -29.04 2.83 4.05
N LEU A 229 -29.03 2.05 2.97
CA LEU A 229 -27.88 1.92 2.08
C LEU A 229 -27.47 3.23 1.38
N LEU A 230 -28.42 4.04 0.93
CA LEU A 230 -28.13 5.27 0.20
C LEU A 230 -27.25 6.23 1.04
N SER A 231 -27.56 6.40 2.32
CA SER A 231 -26.78 7.26 3.21
C SER A 231 -25.38 6.73 3.46
N VAL A 232 -25.21 5.41 3.54
CA VAL A 232 -23.88 4.78 3.64
C VAL A 232 -23.08 5.04 2.37
N CYS A 233 -23.67 4.80 1.20
CA CYS A 233 -23.04 5.04 -0.10
C CYS A 233 -22.69 6.52 -0.30
N LEU A 234 -23.56 7.45 0.10
CA LEU A 234 -23.26 8.89 0.07
C LEU A 234 -22.07 9.21 0.98
N PHE A 235 -22.11 8.77 2.24
CA PHE A 235 -21.03 8.99 3.19
C PHE A 235 -19.69 8.46 2.65
N LEU A 236 -19.65 7.20 2.21
CA LEU A 236 -18.43 6.57 1.71
C LEU A 236 -17.94 7.22 0.40
N GLY A 237 -18.85 7.54 -0.51
CA GLY A 237 -18.53 8.21 -1.77
C GLY A 237 -17.94 9.59 -1.55
N PHE A 238 -18.56 10.41 -0.68
CA PHE A 238 -18.01 11.72 -0.31
C PHE A 238 -16.67 11.61 0.39
N LEU A 239 -16.53 10.67 1.32
CA LEU A 239 -15.29 10.49 2.06
C LEU A 239 -14.15 10.09 1.10
N LEU A 240 -14.42 9.25 0.10
CA LEU A 240 -13.46 8.91 -0.95
C LEU A 240 -13.13 10.12 -1.84
N ILE A 241 -14.14 10.85 -2.34
CA ILE A 241 -13.94 12.01 -3.21
C ILE A 241 -13.17 13.11 -2.49
N LEU A 242 -13.63 13.53 -1.31
CA LEU A 242 -13.02 14.63 -0.54
C LEU A 242 -11.65 14.23 0.00
N GLY A 243 -11.50 13.01 0.50
CA GLY A 243 -10.22 12.52 1.02
C GLY A 243 -9.15 12.46 -0.06
N THR A 244 -9.50 11.95 -1.25
CA THR A 244 -8.55 11.86 -2.37
C THR A 244 -8.32 13.19 -3.05
N SER A 245 -9.37 13.98 -3.28
CA SER A 245 -9.23 15.32 -3.86
C SER A 245 -8.40 16.22 -2.96
N GLY A 246 -8.72 16.31 -1.66
CA GLY A 246 -7.98 17.16 -0.72
C GLY A 246 -6.51 16.79 -0.62
N SER A 247 -6.19 15.50 -0.47
CA SER A 247 -4.81 15.02 -0.36
C SER A 247 -4.01 15.21 -1.66
N MET A 248 -4.59 14.85 -2.81
CA MET A 248 -3.89 14.93 -4.09
C MET A 248 -3.74 16.37 -4.58
N ILE A 249 -4.77 17.20 -4.45
CA ILE A 249 -4.71 18.64 -4.80
C ILE A 249 -3.61 19.30 -3.97
N TYR A 250 -3.58 19.05 -2.66
CA TYR A 250 -2.54 19.59 -1.80
C TYR A 250 -1.12 19.21 -2.25
N ILE A 251 -0.89 17.95 -2.60
CA ILE A 251 0.43 17.48 -3.10
C ILE A 251 0.76 18.13 -4.45
N ILE A 252 -0.21 18.21 -5.36
CA ILE A 252 -0.03 18.79 -6.71
C ILE A 252 0.33 20.28 -6.61
N PHE A 253 -0.32 21.04 -5.73
CA PHE A 253 -0.08 22.47 -5.57
C PHE A 253 1.14 22.80 -4.70
N ARG A 254 1.39 22.06 -3.60
CA ARG A 254 2.51 22.34 -2.69
C ARG A 254 3.83 21.72 -3.14
N GLY A 255 3.79 20.58 -3.81
CA GLY A 255 4.98 19.83 -4.25
C GLY A 255 5.79 20.48 -5.39
N PHE A 256 5.33 21.62 -5.92
CA PHE A 256 5.97 22.32 -7.03
C PHE A 256 6.15 23.82 -6.70
N LYS A 257 6.99 24.12 -5.70
CA LYS A 257 7.82 25.32 -5.82
C LYS A 257 9.06 24.90 -6.61
N PRO A 258 9.36 25.54 -7.76
CA PRO A 258 10.58 25.28 -8.52
C PRO A 258 11.83 25.57 -7.69
#